data_AF-A0A3A6RPL7-F1
#
_entry.id   AF-A0A3A6RPL7-F1
#
_cell.length_a   1.000
_cell.length_b   1.000
_cell.length_c   1.000
_cell.angle_alpha   90.00
_cell.angle_beta   90.00
_cell.angle_gamma   90.00
#
_symmetry.space_group_name_H-M   'P 1'
#
loop_
_entity.id
_entity.type
_entity.pdbx_description
1 polymer ?
#
loop_
_entity_poly.entity_id
_entity_poly.type
_entity_poly.pdbx_seq_one_letter_code
_entity_poly.pdbx_strand_id
1 'polypeptide(L)' 'MSESRELALSIALEAVLCAARSLSVDVDELRDRAIEMLMIVPSNVSPAVAQAIDEIDEATNSLDYKRPS' A
#
# COMPACT_ATOMS: atom_id res chain seq x y z
N MET A 1 -0.04 3.58 -17.92
CA MET A 1 0.16 4.76 -17.04
C MET A 1 1.38 5.50 -17.55
N SER A 2 1.53 6.81 -17.33
CA SER A 2 2.84 7.44 -17.57
C SER A 2 3.79 7.05 -16.43
N GLU A 3 5.07 6.80 -16.72
CA GLU A 3 6.09 6.44 -15.72
C GLU A 3 6.14 7.43 -14.55
N SER A 4 5.95 8.73 -14.84
CA SER A 4 5.92 9.77 -13.82
C SER A 4 4.73 9.64 -12.86
N ARG A 5 3.59 9.12 -13.33
CA ARG A 5 2.40 8.93 -12.49
C ARG A 5 2.58 7.72 -11.58
N GLU A 6 3.17 6.65 -12.08
CA GLU A 6 3.48 5.44 -11.31
C GLU A 6 4.48 5.73 -10.19
N LEU A 7 5.57 6.46 -10.50
CA LEU A 7 6.52 6.93 -9.50
C LEU A 7 5.88 7.88 -8.47
N ALA A 8 5.00 8.78 -8.90
CA ALA A 8 4.30 9.67 -7.97
C ALA A 8 3.38 8.90 -7.01
N LEU A 9 2.74 7.82 -7.49
CA LEU A 9 1.88 6.97 -6.67
C LEU A 9 2.69 6.17 -5.64
N SER A 10 3.84 5.61 -6.01
CA SER A 10 4.69 4.88 -5.07
C SER A 10 5.25 5.80 -3.97
N ILE A 11 5.71 7.00 -4.33
CA ILE A 11 6.18 8.01 -3.36
C ILE A 11 5.04 8.43 -2.42
N ALA A 12 3.84 8.66 -2.95
CA ALA A 12 2.68 9.05 -2.14
C ALA A 12 2.27 7.93 -1.16
N LEU A 13 2.25 6.67 -1.61
CA LEU A 13 1.93 5.52 -0.78
C LEU A 13 2.95 5.35 0.35
N GLU A 14 4.25 5.43 0.04
CA GLU A 14 5.30 5.38 1.05
C GLU A 14 5.16 6.48 2.10
N ALA A 15 4.89 7.73 1.67
CA ALA A 15 4.72 8.85 2.58
C ALA A 15 3.51 8.66 3.53
N VAL A 16 2.40 8.14 3.02
CA VAL A 16 1.20 7.85 3.82
C VAL A 16 1.48 6.75 4.85
N LEU A 17 2.12 5.65 4.46
CA LEU A 17 2.43 4.57 5.38
C LEU A 17 3.46 5.00 6.45
N CYS A 18 4.46 5.81 6.07
CA CYS A 18 5.39 6.42 7.02
C CYS A 18 4.67 7.33 8.04
N ALA A 19 3.71 8.13 7.59
CA ALA A 19 2.90 8.98 8.45
C ALA A 19 1.98 8.16 9.37
N ALA A 20 1.38 7.08 8.88
CA ALA A 20 0.60 6.16 9.71
C ALA A 20 1.45 5.59 10.85
N ARG A 21 2.66 5.12 10.54
CA ARG A 21 3.61 4.62 11.54
C ARG A 21 4.04 5.68 12.55
N SER A 22 4.30 6.92 12.11
CA SER A 22 4.67 8.01 13.02
C SER A 22 3.53 8.41 13.98
N LEU A 23 2.28 8.14 13.57
CA LEU A 23 1.08 8.27 14.39
C LEU A 23 0.81 7.02 15.25
N SER A 24 1.75 6.07 15.33
CA SER A 24 1.61 4.80 16.05
C SER A 24 0.45 3.92 15.58
N VAL A 25 0.03 4.08 14.32
CA VAL A 25 -0.91 3.16 13.67
C VAL A 25 -0.17 1.86 13.38
N ASP A 26 -0.81 0.74 13.69
CA ASP A 26 -0.34 -0.58 13.29
C ASP A 26 -0.45 -0.70 11.76
N VAL A 27 0.71 -0.71 11.10
CA VAL A 27 0.80 -0.73 9.64
C VAL A 27 0.39 -2.10 9.07
N ASP A 28 0.63 -3.19 9.80
CA ASP A 28 0.20 -4.53 9.41
C ASP A 28 -1.31 -4.65 9.48
N GLU A 29 -1.94 -4.16 10.56
CA GLU A 29 -3.39 -4.11 10.64
C GLU A 29 -3.98 -3.21 9.54
N LEU A 30 -3.37 -2.04 9.29
CA LEU A 30 -3.81 -1.12 8.23
C LEU A 30 -3.74 -1.78 6.84
N ARG A 31 -2.68 -2.55 6.56
CA ARG A 31 -2.52 -3.33 5.32
C ARG A 31 -3.67 -4.31 5.15
N ASP A 32 -3.89 -5.15 6.16
CA ASP A 32 -4.90 -6.20 6.11
C ASP A 32 -6.31 -5.60 5.92
N ARG A 33 -6.60 -4.49 6.60
CA ARG A 33 -7.85 -3.72 6.40
C ARG A 33 -7.98 -3.12 5.02
N ALA A 34 -6.90 -2.60 4.44
CA ALA A 34 -6.91 -2.07 3.08
C ALA A 34 -7.22 -3.17 2.05
N ILE A 35 -6.64 -4.36 2.23
CA ILE A 35 -6.93 -5.54 1.40
C ILE A 35 -8.39 -5.98 1.56
N GLU A 36 -8.90 -6.08 2.79
CA GLU A 36 -10.32 -6.40 3.04
C GLU A 36 -11.25 -5.43 2.29
N MET A 37 -10.94 -4.13 2.31
CA MET A 37 -11.73 -3.11 1.60
C MET A 37 -11.68 -3.28 0.07
N LEU A 38 -10.55 -3.72 -0.48
CA LEU A 38 -10.44 -4.04 -1.91
C LEU A 38 -11.23 -5.29 -2.30
N MET A 39 -11.39 -6.26 -1.39
CA MET A 39 -12.19 -7.47 -1.60
C MET A 39 -13.71 -7.23 -1.55
N ILE A 40 -14.16 -6.12 -0.97
CA ILE A 40 -15.58 -5.70 -0.96
C ILE A 40 -16.01 -5.15 -2.34
N VAL A 41 -15.04 -4.80 -3.19
CA VAL A 41 -15.31 -4.33 -4.55
C VAL A 41 -15.88 -5.51 -5.37
N PRO A 42 -17.04 -5.34 -6.06
CA PRO A 42 -17.73 -6.45 -6.71
C PRO A 42 -16.84 -7.24 -7.67
N SER A 43 -17.12 -8.54 -7.78
CA SER A 43 -16.30 -9.61 -8.37
C SER A 43 -15.98 -9.47 -9.87
N ASN A 44 -16.40 -8.38 -10.51
CA ASN A 44 -16.07 -8.02 -11.89
C ASN A 44 -14.79 -7.16 -11.98
N VAL A 45 -14.13 -6.85 -10.86
CA VAL A 45 -12.93 -6.03 -10.85
C VAL A 45 -11.66 -6.88 -11.04
N SER A 46 -11.35 -7.07 -12.32
CA SER A 46 -10.08 -6.77 -13.01
C SER A 46 -8.73 -7.11 -12.33
N PRO A 47 -7.72 -7.58 -13.09
CA PRO A 47 -6.30 -7.66 -12.69
C PRO A 47 -5.75 -6.43 -11.94
N ALA A 48 -6.38 -5.26 -12.10
CA ALA A 48 -6.06 -4.04 -11.37
C ALA A 48 -6.25 -4.13 -9.84
N VAL A 49 -7.20 -4.94 -9.33
CA VAL A 49 -7.37 -5.13 -7.87
C VAL A 49 -6.26 -6.01 -7.31
N ALA A 50 -5.90 -7.09 -8.02
CA ALA A 50 -4.76 -7.92 -7.64
C ALA A 50 -3.47 -7.09 -7.62
N GLN A 51 -3.24 -6.28 -8.66
CA GLN A 51 -2.10 -5.38 -8.71
C GLN A 51 -2.12 -4.35 -7.57
N ALA A 52 -3.29 -3.81 -7.21
CA ALA A 52 -3.39 -2.88 -6.09
C ALA A 52 -3.08 -3.53 -4.73
N ILE A 53 -3.43 -4.81 -4.54
CA ILE A 53 -3.07 -5.59 -3.35
C ILE A 53 -1.55 -5.79 -3.29
N ASP A 54 -0.93 -6.23 -4.39
CA ASP A 54 0.51 -6.46 -4.47
C ASP A 54 1.31 -5.19 -4.15
N GLU A 55 0.87 -4.04 -4.65
CA GLU A 55 1.51 -2.73 -4.38
C GLU A 55 1.40 -2.31 -2.90
N ILE A 56 0.29 -2.63 -2.24
CA ILE A 56 0.10 -2.38 -0.80
C ILE A 56 1.04 -3.27 0.02
N ASP A 57 1.17 -4.55 -0.35
CA ASP A 57 2.07 -5.49 0.30
C ASP A 57 3.53 -5.07 0.12
N GLU A 58 3.94 -4.70 -1.09
CA GLU A 58 5.32 -4.26 -1.36
C GLU A 58 5.65 -2.98 -0.58
N ALA A 59 4.75 -1.98 -0.61
CA ALA A 59 4.98 -0.72 0.06
C ALA A 59 5.10 -0.89 1.59
N THR A 60 4.26 -1.73 2.19
CA THR A 60 4.32 -2.03 3.64
C THR A 60 5.60 -2.78 4.00
N ASN A 61 5.97 -3.82 3.26
CA ASN A 61 7.23 -4.55 3.47
C ASN A 61 8.48 -3.65 3.32
N SER A 62 8.44 -2.66 2.42
CA SER A 62 9.56 -1.73 2.23
C SER A 62 9.83 -0.85 3.46
N LEU A 63 8.82 -0.61 4.30
CA LEU A 63 8.95 0.20 5.51
C LEU A 63 9.82 -0.47 6.57
N ASP A 64 9.79 -1.80 6.64
CA ASP A 64 10.56 -2.57 7.61
C ASP A 64 12.02 -2.68 7.20
N TYR A 65 12.29 -2.75 5.90
CA TYR A 65 13.64 -2.76 5.34
C TYR A 65 14.39 -1.42 5.52
N LYS A 66 13.65 -0.30 5.63
CA LYS A 66 14.21 1.06 5.82
C LYS A 66 14.52 1.41 7.27
N ARG A 67 14.45 0.46 8.21
CA ARG A 67 14.84 0.67 9.60
C ARG A 67 16.38 0.73 9.70
N PRO A 68 17.02 1.88 9.98
CA PRO A 68 18.40 1.86 10.44
C PRO A 68 18.40 1.20 11.82
N SER A 69 19.09 0.06 11.92
CA SER A 69 19.52 -0.55 13.18
C SER A 69 20.42 0.38 13.98
#